data_AF-X0WT54-F1
#
_entry.id   AF-X0WT54-F1
#
_cell.length_a   1.000
_cell.length_b   1.000
_cell.length_c   1.000
_cell.angle_alpha   90.00
_cell.angle_beta   90.00
_cell.angle_gamma   90.00
#
_symmetry.space_group_name_H-M   'P 1'
#
loop_
_entity.id
_entity.type
_entity.pdbx_description
1 polymer ?
#
loop_
_entity_poly.entity_id
_entity_poly.type
_entity_poly.pdbx_seq_one_letter_code
_entity_poly.pdbx_strand_id
1 'polypeptide(L)'
;MKSNSNLAVLRTLVNAGAGLDIVSGGELYRAKLVKADPRKIVYAGVGKKRNEIIDAIRYGILFFNIESAEELALINRCAGEMKRKVNVAVRINPDVEVSTHEYITTGMGETKFGVDFKRALAIFHSSWKYRNANIRGVHIHIGSQILDARPFQRAIKKVLRFLEKNSIVVEYLNIGGGLGIVYSLE
;
A
#
# COMPACT_ATOMS: atom_id res chain seq x y z
N MET A 1 3.55 -1.02 11.20
CA MET A 1 3.74 -2.28 11.96
C MET A 1 5.20 -2.76 11.89
N LYS A 2 5.78 -2.95 10.69
CA LYS A 2 7.14 -3.46 10.46
C LYS A 2 8.29 -2.83 11.27
N SER A 3 8.18 -1.54 11.63
CA SER A 3 9.24 -0.83 12.37
C SER A 3 9.37 -1.29 13.82
N ASN A 4 8.25 -1.61 14.47
CA ASN A 4 8.21 -2.20 15.81
C ASN A 4 6.82 -2.83 16.04
N SER A 5 6.76 -4.16 16.06
CA SER A 5 5.51 -4.90 16.19
C SER A 5 5.20 -5.34 17.63
N ASN A 6 5.86 -4.76 18.64
CA ASN A 6 5.58 -5.04 20.04
C ASN A 6 4.13 -4.65 20.40
N LEU A 7 3.40 -5.56 21.08
CA LEU A 7 1.97 -5.36 21.35
C LEU A 7 1.67 -4.14 22.23
N ALA A 8 2.57 -3.78 23.15
CA ALA A 8 2.40 -2.60 23.99
C ALA A 8 2.54 -1.32 23.17
N VAL A 9 3.57 -1.22 22.33
CA VAL A 9 3.78 -0.08 21.42
C VAL A 9 2.58 0.10 20.49
N LEU A 10 2.11 -0.99 19.88
CA LEU A 10 0.95 -0.96 18.99
C LEU A 10 -0.32 -0.53 19.72
N ARG A 11 -0.57 -1.06 20.93
CA ARG A 11 -1.73 -0.69 21.73
C ARG A 11 -1.72 0.78 22.10
N THR A 12 -0.56 1.33 22.48
CA THR A 12 -0.41 2.77 22.75
C THR A 12 -0.81 3.61 21.54
N LEU A 13 -0.30 3.29 20.35
CA LEU A 13 -0.63 4.03 19.12
C LEU A 13 -2.10 3.89 18.72
N VAL A 14 -2.65 2.68 18.79
CA VAL A 14 -4.06 2.41 18.49
C VAL A 14 -5.00 3.16 19.44
N ASN A 15 -4.69 3.17 20.74
CA ASN A 15 -5.46 3.92 21.74
C ASN A 15 -5.39 5.44 21.50
N ALA A 16 -4.29 5.94 20.92
CA ALA A 16 -4.18 7.33 20.47
C ALA A 16 -4.88 7.60 19.12
N GLY A 17 -5.55 6.60 18.53
CA GLY A 17 -6.35 6.74 17.32
C GLY A 17 -5.61 6.47 16.01
N ALA A 18 -4.37 5.97 16.06
CA ALA A 18 -3.58 5.65 14.88
C ALA A 18 -4.18 4.49 14.06
N GLY A 19 -3.94 4.52 12.75
CA GLY A 19 -4.13 3.37 11.86
C GLY A 19 -2.90 2.48 11.78
N LEU A 20 -3.00 1.39 11.01
CA LEU A 20 -1.92 0.43 10.83
C LEU A 20 -1.71 0.11 9.35
N ASP A 21 -0.49 0.30 8.88
CA ASP A 21 0.01 -0.30 7.65
C ASP A 21 0.66 -1.65 7.97
N ILE A 22 0.10 -2.71 7.39
CA ILE A 22 0.50 -4.11 7.59
C ILE A 22 0.98 -4.75 6.28
N VAL A 23 1.84 -5.75 6.38
CA VAL A 23 2.44 -6.47 5.23
C VAL A 23 2.34 -8.00 5.33
N SER A 24 1.69 -8.53 6.36
CA SER A 24 1.46 -9.99 6.49
C SER A 24 0.24 -10.33 7.35
N GLY A 25 -0.21 -11.58 7.27
CA GLY A 25 -1.24 -12.15 8.15
C GLY A 25 -0.81 -12.19 9.62
N GLY A 26 0.49 -12.32 9.91
CA GLY A 26 1.02 -12.22 11.27
C GLY A 26 0.85 -10.80 11.86
N GLU A 27 1.01 -9.78 11.03
CA GLU A 27 0.75 -8.40 11.42
C GLU A 27 -0.75 -8.11 11.56
N LEU A 28 -1.60 -8.68 10.70
CA LEU A 28 -3.07 -8.65 10.87
C LEU A 28 -3.49 -9.30 12.19
N TYR A 29 -2.89 -10.44 12.54
CA TYR A 29 -3.13 -11.11 13.81
C TYR A 29 -2.79 -10.20 15.01
N ARG A 30 -1.63 -9.53 14.97
CA ARG A 30 -1.26 -8.54 16.01
C ARG A 30 -2.23 -7.36 16.06
N ALA A 31 -2.67 -6.85 14.90
CA ALA A 31 -3.67 -5.78 14.83
C ALA A 31 -4.99 -6.17 15.52
N LYS A 32 -5.43 -7.43 15.36
CA LYS A 32 -6.60 -7.99 16.05
C LYS A 32 -6.39 -8.05 17.57
N LEU A 33 -5.22 -8.50 18.03
CA LEU A 33 -4.90 -8.58 19.48
C LEU A 33 -4.93 -7.23 20.19
N VAL A 34 -4.55 -6.16 19.49
CA VAL A 34 -4.63 -4.79 20.01
C VAL A 34 -5.96 -4.09 19.71
N LYS A 35 -6.93 -4.82 19.11
CA LYS A 35 -8.27 -4.33 18.76
C LYS A 35 -8.24 -3.05 17.90
N ALA A 36 -7.33 -2.98 16.93
CA ALA A 36 -7.29 -1.87 15.99
C ALA A 36 -8.61 -1.76 15.20
N ASP A 37 -9.10 -0.54 14.94
CA ASP A 37 -10.25 -0.35 14.05
C ASP A 37 -9.86 -0.84 12.64
N PRO A 38 -10.52 -1.88 12.10
CA PRO A 38 -10.16 -2.42 10.79
C PRO A 38 -10.28 -1.36 9.68
N ARG A 39 -11.16 -0.36 9.82
CA ARG A 39 -11.29 0.75 8.87
C ARG A 39 -10.13 1.74 8.89
N LYS A 40 -9.12 1.52 9.75
CA LYS A 40 -7.85 2.25 9.77
C LYS A 40 -6.66 1.35 9.42
N ILE A 41 -6.92 0.15 8.88
CA ILE A 41 -5.87 -0.80 8.49
C ILE A 41 -5.77 -0.86 6.97
N VAL A 42 -4.55 -0.68 6.46
CA VAL A 42 -4.22 -0.91 5.04
C VAL A 42 -3.25 -2.08 4.94
N TYR A 43 -3.42 -2.94 3.93
CA TYR A 43 -2.59 -4.14 3.77
C TYR A 43 -1.74 -4.03 2.49
N ALA A 44 -0.46 -3.73 2.67
CA ALA A 44 0.58 -3.70 1.64
C ALA A 44 1.36 -5.01 1.52
N GLY A 45 2.43 -5.01 0.71
CA GLY A 45 3.34 -6.14 0.56
C GLY A 45 3.06 -6.99 -0.67
N VAL A 46 4.12 -7.49 -1.30
CA VAL A 46 4.04 -8.39 -2.44
C VAL A 46 3.70 -9.81 -1.98
N GLY A 47 2.88 -10.52 -2.73
CA GLY A 47 2.65 -11.97 -2.51
C GLY A 47 1.71 -12.31 -1.36
N LYS A 48 0.68 -11.48 -1.10
CA LYS A 48 -0.37 -11.81 -0.12
C LYS A 48 -1.01 -13.16 -0.47
N LYS A 49 -1.03 -14.10 0.48
CA LYS A 49 -1.60 -15.43 0.25
C LYS A 49 -3.13 -15.39 0.33
N ARG A 50 -3.80 -16.32 -0.36
CA ARG A 50 -5.27 -16.44 -0.37
C ARG A 50 -5.88 -16.47 1.03
N ASN A 51 -5.30 -17.22 1.95
CA ASN A 51 -5.77 -17.30 3.33
C ASN A 51 -5.63 -15.96 4.08
N GLU A 52 -4.54 -15.23 3.86
CA GLU A 52 -4.32 -13.89 4.44
C GLU A 52 -5.30 -12.85 3.88
N ILE A 53 -5.58 -12.93 2.56
CA ILE A 53 -6.59 -12.09 1.92
C ILE A 53 -7.97 -12.37 2.53
N ILE A 54 -8.39 -13.64 2.60
CA ILE A 54 -9.68 -14.01 3.19
C ILE A 54 -9.79 -13.51 4.63
N ASP A 55 -8.74 -13.66 5.44
CA ASP A 55 -8.74 -13.21 6.82
C ASP A 55 -8.87 -11.68 6.96
N ALA A 56 -8.18 -10.93 6.08
CA ALA A 56 -8.30 -9.48 6.00
C ALA A 56 -9.69 -9.02 5.52
N ILE A 57 -10.30 -9.72 4.55
CA ILE A 57 -11.68 -9.45 4.10
C ILE A 57 -12.66 -9.70 5.25
N ARG A 58 -12.50 -10.81 6.00
CA ARG A 58 -13.35 -11.11 7.17
C ARG A 58 -13.23 -10.04 8.25
N TYR A 59 -12.02 -9.54 8.47
CA TYR A 59 -11.80 -8.50 9.47
C TYR A 59 -12.31 -7.12 9.02
N GLY A 60 -12.46 -6.91 7.71
CA GLY A 60 -13.05 -5.68 7.16
C GLY A 60 -12.07 -4.52 7.09
N ILE A 61 -10.82 -4.79 6.70
CA ILE A 61 -9.77 -3.75 6.59
C ILE A 61 -10.17 -2.64 5.60
N LEU A 62 -9.58 -1.44 5.74
CA LEU A 62 -9.90 -0.27 4.91
C LEU A 62 -9.71 -0.52 3.42
N PHE A 63 -8.51 -0.96 3.02
CA PHE A 63 -8.23 -1.46 1.67
C PHE A 63 -6.91 -2.24 1.59
N PHE A 64 -6.78 -3.03 0.53
CA PHE A 64 -5.51 -3.65 0.14
C PHE A 64 -4.71 -2.70 -0.77
N ASN A 65 -3.42 -2.51 -0.51
CA ASN A 65 -2.51 -1.94 -1.50
C ASN A 65 -2.04 -3.08 -2.41
N ILE A 66 -2.53 -3.10 -3.66
CA ILE A 66 -2.17 -4.13 -4.64
C ILE A 66 -0.87 -3.76 -5.35
N GLU A 67 -0.03 -4.76 -5.55
CA GLU A 67 1.28 -4.65 -6.18
C GLU A 67 1.24 -5.13 -7.66
N SER A 68 0.19 -5.86 -8.07
CA SER A 68 0.02 -6.36 -9.44
C SER A 68 -1.44 -6.59 -9.84
N ALA A 69 -1.70 -6.80 -11.13
CA ALA A 69 -3.04 -7.11 -11.66
C ALA A 69 -3.52 -8.52 -11.26
N GLU A 70 -2.59 -9.46 -11.13
CA GLU A 70 -2.85 -10.83 -10.67
C GLU A 70 -3.31 -10.83 -9.21
N GLU A 71 -2.68 -10.00 -8.37
CA GLU A 71 -3.11 -9.83 -6.98
C GLU A 71 -4.51 -9.20 -6.89
N LEU A 72 -4.81 -8.19 -7.72
CA LEU A 72 -6.16 -7.63 -7.84
C LEU A 72 -7.19 -8.70 -8.24
N ALA A 73 -6.86 -9.55 -9.20
CA ALA A 73 -7.72 -10.64 -9.65
C ALA A 73 -7.96 -11.68 -8.53
N LEU A 74 -6.92 -12.01 -7.75
CA LEU A 74 -7.02 -12.91 -6.61
C LEU A 74 -7.92 -12.34 -5.51
N ILE A 75 -7.73 -11.07 -5.14
CA ILE A 75 -8.57 -10.37 -4.15
C ILE A 75 -10.03 -10.33 -4.62
N ASN A 76 -10.28 -9.95 -5.87
CA ASN A 76 -11.62 -9.93 -6.45
C ASN A 76 -12.32 -11.31 -6.41
N ARG A 77 -11.57 -12.38 -6.68
CA ARG A 77 -12.09 -13.76 -6.59
C ARG A 77 -12.44 -14.12 -5.15
N CYS A 78 -11.53 -13.90 -4.21
CA CYS A 78 -11.77 -14.19 -2.79
C CYS A 78 -12.96 -13.41 -2.24
N ALA A 79 -13.06 -12.11 -2.56
CA ALA A 79 -14.18 -11.28 -2.17
C ALA A 79 -15.51 -11.79 -2.76
N GLY A 80 -15.50 -12.22 -4.02
CA GLY A 80 -16.67 -12.83 -4.68
C GLY A 80 -17.12 -14.14 -4.04
N GLU A 81 -16.19 -15.05 -3.75
CA GLU A 81 -16.46 -16.30 -3.03
C GLU A 81 -17.07 -16.05 -1.64
N MET A 82 -16.69 -14.95 -1.00
CA MET A 82 -17.21 -14.52 0.30
C MET A 82 -18.47 -13.64 0.20
N LYS A 83 -18.97 -13.34 -1.01
CA LYS A 83 -20.08 -12.41 -1.27
C LYS A 83 -19.87 -11.04 -0.61
N ARG A 84 -18.63 -10.54 -0.64
CA ARG A 84 -18.24 -9.22 -0.10
C ARG A 84 -17.72 -8.33 -1.23
N LYS A 85 -17.82 -7.03 -1.01
CA LYS A 85 -17.07 -6.02 -1.78
C LYS A 85 -15.97 -5.48 -0.90
N VAL A 86 -14.79 -5.31 -1.47
CA VAL A 86 -13.63 -4.73 -0.77
C VAL A 86 -13.04 -3.59 -1.58
N ASN A 87 -12.26 -2.76 -0.90
CA ASN A 87 -11.56 -1.66 -1.52
C ASN A 87 -10.09 -2.03 -1.73
N VAL A 88 -9.51 -1.49 -2.80
CA VAL A 88 -8.10 -1.63 -3.12
C VAL A 88 -7.52 -0.28 -3.53
N ALA A 89 -6.21 -0.13 -3.36
CA ALA A 89 -5.42 0.95 -3.91
C ALA A 89 -4.29 0.38 -4.77
N VAL A 90 -4.04 0.99 -5.94
CA VAL A 90 -2.96 0.54 -6.85
C VAL A 90 -1.64 1.14 -6.39
N ARG A 91 -0.64 0.32 -6.05
CA ARG A 91 0.71 0.85 -5.78
C ARG A 91 1.40 1.20 -7.09
N ILE A 92 1.61 2.49 -7.33
CA ILE A 92 2.30 2.99 -8.53
C ILE A 92 3.75 3.27 -8.18
N ASN A 93 4.67 2.80 -9.02
CA ASN A 93 6.06 3.23 -8.98
C ASN A 93 6.23 4.48 -9.86
N PRO A 94 6.48 5.67 -9.27
CA PRO A 94 6.61 6.92 -10.01
C PRO A 94 7.99 7.10 -10.65
N ASP A 95 8.90 6.13 -10.49
CA ASP A 95 10.26 6.15 -11.03
C ASP A 95 10.99 7.44 -10.63
N VAL A 96 11.13 7.66 -9.32
CA VAL A 96 11.82 8.82 -8.76
C VAL A 96 13.11 8.35 -8.16
N GLU A 97 14.22 8.85 -8.67
CA GLU A 97 15.53 8.64 -8.07
C GLU A 97 15.56 9.20 -6.65
N VAL A 98 15.97 8.33 -5.73
CA VAL A 98 16.25 8.66 -4.35
C VAL A 98 17.72 8.32 -4.13
N SER A 99 18.53 9.33 -3.81
CA SER A 99 19.92 9.15 -3.42
C SER A 99 19.97 8.54 -2.02
N THR A 100 19.74 7.24 -1.90
CA THR A 100 19.96 6.46 -0.68
C THR A 100 20.98 5.38 -0.98
N HIS A 101 21.85 5.08 0.01
CA HIS A 101 23.03 4.22 -0.09
C HIS A 101 22.95 3.04 -1.09
N GLU A 102 24.10 2.81 -1.75
CA GLU A 102 24.30 1.88 -2.89
C GLU A 102 23.74 0.45 -2.70
N TYR A 103 23.55 0.00 -1.46
CA TYR A 103 23.01 -1.33 -1.14
C TYR A 103 21.48 -1.48 -1.34
N ILE A 104 20.73 -0.40 -1.61
CA ILE A 104 19.28 -0.46 -1.95
C ILE A 104 19.05 -0.24 -3.46
N THR A 105 20.10 0.10 -4.21
CA THR A 105 20.09 0.42 -5.65
C THR A 105 20.50 -0.75 -6.55
N THR A 106 20.19 -2.00 -6.16
CA THR A 106 20.28 -3.13 -7.11
C THR A 106 18.99 -3.20 -7.95
N GLY A 107 19.08 -2.68 -9.18
CA GLY A 107 18.09 -2.93 -10.24
C GLY A 107 17.28 -1.71 -10.67
N MET A 108 17.91 -0.70 -11.27
CA MET A 108 17.19 0.32 -12.04
C MET A 108 16.53 -0.38 -13.25
N GLY A 109 15.21 -0.58 -13.17
CA GLY A 109 14.38 -1.08 -14.27
C GLY A 109 13.25 -2.02 -13.83
N GLU A 110 13.51 -2.92 -12.88
CA GLU A 110 12.54 -3.95 -12.46
C GLU A 110 12.53 -4.10 -10.93
N THR A 111 11.94 -3.13 -10.24
CA THR A 111 11.54 -3.36 -8.86
C THR A 111 10.31 -4.27 -8.84
N LYS A 112 10.34 -5.28 -7.96
CA LYS A 112 9.18 -6.15 -7.70
C LYS A 112 7.99 -5.41 -7.06
N PHE A 113 8.16 -4.14 -6.70
CA PHE A 113 7.19 -3.35 -5.96
C PHE A 113 6.40 -2.40 -6.87
N GLY A 114 5.09 -2.51 -6.78
CA GLY A 114 4.13 -1.71 -7.52
C GLY A 114 4.16 -1.96 -9.02
N VAL A 115 3.37 -1.15 -9.71
CA VAL A 115 3.28 -1.16 -11.18
C VAL A 115 3.75 0.17 -11.76
N ASP A 116 4.33 0.14 -12.94
CA ASP A 116 4.60 1.36 -13.71
C ASP A 116 3.30 2.03 -14.17
N PHE A 117 3.40 3.25 -14.71
CA PHE A 117 2.24 4.01 -15.19
C PHE A 117 1.45 3.31 -16.29
N LYS A 118 2.10 2.54 -17.18
CA LYS A 118 1.44 1.84 -18.29
C LYS A 118 0.56 0.72 -17.74
N ARG A 119 1.09 -0.08 -16.83
CA ARG A 119 0.37 -1.17 -16.14
C ARG A 119 -0.72 -0.61 -15.22
N ALA A 120 -0.46 0.48 -14.49
CA ALA A 120 -1.48 1.17 -13.70
C ALA A 120 -2.67 1.60 -14.57
N LEU A 121 -2.40 2.24 -15.72
CA LEU A 121 -3.44 2.67 -16.65
C LEU A 121 -4.27 1.49 -17.17
N ALA A 122 -3.64 0.38 -17.51
CA ALA A 122 -4.33 -0.85 -17.91
C ALA A 122 -5.23 -1.42 -16.80
N ILE A 123 -4.80 -1.37 -15.54
CA ILE A 123 -5.61 -1.77 -14.37
C ILE A 123 -6.85 -0.85 -14.25
N PHE A 124 -6.69 0.46 -14.34
CA PHE A 124 -7.81 1.40 -14.26
C PHE A 124 -8.81 1.22 -15.40
N HIS A 125 -8.35 1.04 -16.65
CA HIS A 125 -9.24 0.79 -17.79
C HIS A 125 -9.97 -0.55 -17.72
N SER A 126 -9.39 -1.55 -17.06
CA SER A 126 -10.01 -2.86 -16.87
C SER A 126 -10.77 -2.99 -15.55
N SER A 127 -10.92 -1.90 -14.79
CA SER A 127 -11.53 -1.88 -13.46
C SER A 127 -12.94 -2.49 -13.43
N TRP A 128 -13.73 -2.30 -14.49
CA TRP A 128 -15.08 -2.87 -14.65
C TRP A 128 -15.14 -4.40 -14.59
N LYS A 129 -14.02 -5.10 -14.84
CA LYS A 129 -13.92 -6.56 -14.74
C LYS A 129 -13.94 -7.05 -13.28
N TYR A 130 -13.56 -6.19 -12.33
CA TYR A 130 -13.39 -6.55 -10.92
C TYR A 130 -14.62 -6.17 -10.08
N ARG A 131 -15.71 -6.93 -10.23
CA ARG A 131 -17.02 -6.66 -9.61
C ARG A 131 -17.02 -6.62 -8.06
N ASN A 132 -16.01 -7.21 -7.42
CA ASN A 132 -15.91 -7.35 -5.96
C ASN A 132 -14.75 -6.57 -5.34
N ALA A 133 -13.86 -5.98 -6.15
CA ALA A 133 -12.72 -5.20 -5.69
C ALA A 133 -12.77 -3.79 -6.30
N ASN A 134 -13.21 -2.82 -5.50
CA ASN A 134 -13.35 -1.43 -5.92
C ASN A 134 -11.99 -0.72 -5.81
N ILE A 135 -11.46 -0.21 -6.91
CA ILE A 135 -10.27 0.63 -6.87
C ILE A 135 -10.66 2.00 -6.33
N ARG A 136 -10.22 2.30 -5.09
CA ARG A 136 -10.55 3.52 -4.36
C ARG A 136 -9.35 4.43 -4.14
N GLY A 137 -8.15 3.97 -4.45
CA GLY A 137 -6.94 4.72 -4.15
C GLY A 137 -5.77 4.41 -5.06
N VAL A 138 -4.73 5.22 -4.87
CA VAL A 138 -3.37 4.92 -5.30
C VAL A 138 -2.44 4.95 -4.09
N HIS A 139 -1.40 4.13 -4.14
CA HIS A 139 -0.36 4.06 -3.13
C HIS A 139 1.00 4.35 -3.76
N ILE A 140 1.85 5.05 -3.03
CA ILE A 140 3.23 5.36 -3.40
C ILE A 140 4.11 4.99 -2.22
N HIS A 141 5.27 4.39 -2.47
CA HIS A 141 6.33 4.27 -1.47
C HIS A 141 7.67 4.23 -2.19
N ILE A 142 8.46 5.28 -2.01
CA ILE A 142 9.68 5.56 -2.79
C ILE A 142 10.98 5.13 -2.11
N GLY A 143 10.93 4.63 -0.88
CA GLY A 143 12.12 4.22 -0.15
C GLY A 143 12.00 4.44 1.35
N SER A 144 13.12 4.34 2.05
CA SER A 144 13.23 4.54 3.49
C SER A 144 14.44 5.41 3.82
N GLN A 145 14.43 6.06 4.98
CA GLN A 145 15.53 6.89 5.47
C GLN A 145 15.89 8.05 4.53
N ILE A 146 14.87 8.63 3.89
CA ILE A 146 15.02 9.78 3.00
C ILE A 146 14.92 11.05 3.85
N LEU A 147 16.02 11.79 3.97
CA LEU A 147 16.07 13.01 4.78
C LEU A 147 15.47 14.23 4.06
N ASP A 148 15.41 14.17 2.73
CA ASP A 148 14.90 15.25 1.89
C ASP A 148 13.43 15.01 1.51
N ALA A 149 12.60 16.03 1.65
CA ALA A 149 11.19 15.98 1.24
C ALA A 149 10.99 16.09 -0.29
N ARG A 150 11.96 16.63 -1.04
CA ARG A 150 11.85 16.88 -2.48
C ARG A 150 11.53 15.62 -3.31
N PRO A 151 12.15 14.44 -3.08
CA PRO A 151 11.76 13.19 -3.75
C PRO A 151 10.28 12.83 -3.57
N PHE A 152 9.73 12.96 -2.36
CA PHE A 152 8.30 12.72 -2.11
C PHE A 152 7.42 13.68 -2.89
N GLN A 153 7.77 14.98 -2.91
CA GLN A 153 7.04 15.98 -3.68
C GLN A 153 7.04 15.65 -5.18
N ARG A 154 8.19 15.25 -5.75
CA ARG A 154 8.29 14.83 -7.16
C ARG A 154 7.41 13.62 -7.45
N ALA A 155 7.43 12.61 -6.58
CA ALA A 155 6.64 11.39 -6.70
C ALA A 155 5.13 11.69 -6.68
N ILE A 156 4.67 12.47 -5.70
CA ILE A 156 3.28 12.89 -5.57
C ILE A 156 2.83 13.66 -6.82
N LYS A 157 3.62 14.64 -7.28
CA LYS A 157 3.31 15.42 -8.49
C LYS A 157 3.23 14.55 -9.75
N LYS A 158 4.11 13.56 -9.91
CA LYS A 158 4.05 12.62 -11.04
C LYS A 158 2.75 11.81 -11.02
N VAL A 159 2.36 11.26 -9.86
CA VAL A 159 1.12 10.47 -9.74
C VAL A 159 -0.13 11.31 -9.91
N LEU A 160 -0.19 12.53 -9.33
CA LEU A 160 -1.34 13.42 -9.52
C LEU A 160 -1.52 13.80 -10.99
N ARG A 161 -0.45 14.15 -11.72
CA ARG A 161 -0.53 14.42 -13.16
C ARG A 161 -0.97 13.21 -13.96
N PHE A 162 -0.54 12.01 -13.57
CA PHE A 162 -1.01 10.77 -14.20
C PHE A 162 -2.51 10.57 -14.01
N LEU A 163 -3.04 10.79 -12.79
CA LEU A 163 -4.46 10.66 -12.51
C LEU A 163 -5.29 11.68 -13.30
N GLU A 164 -4.86 12.95 -13.28
CA GLU A 164 -5.51 14.05 -13.99
C GLU A 164 -5.55 13.80 -15.51
N LYS A 165 -4.40 13.48 -16.12
CA LYS A 165 -4.28 13.24 -17.57
C LYS A 165 -5.21 12.12 -18.07
N ASN A 166 -5.53 11.15 -17.22
CA ASN A 166 -6.35 10.00 -17.59
C ASN A 166 -7.78 10.07 -17.00
N SER A 167 -8.18 11.21 -16.43
CA SER A 167 -9.50 11.41 -15.80
C SER A 167 -9.83 10.36 -14.74
N ILE A 168 -8.82 9.91 -13.98
CA ILE A 168 -8.97 8.91 -12.93
C ILE A 168 -9.23 9.63 -11.59
N VAL A 169 -10.40 9.40 -11.03
CA VAL A 169 -10.77 9.91 -9.70
C VAL A 169 -10.57 8.81 -8.66
N VAL A 170 -9.85 9.14 -7.58
CA VAL A 170 -9.64 8.25 -6.44
C VAL A 170 -9.97 8.98 -5.14
N GLU A 171 -10.39 8.21 -4.14
CA GLU A 171 -10.75 8.71 -2.80
C GLU A 171 -9.51 8.81 -1.89
N TYR A 172 -8.53 7.92 -2.09
CA TYR A 172 -7.33 7.85 -1.27
C TYR A 172 -6.05 8.02 -2.09
N LEU A 173 -5.18 8.92 -1.62
CA LEU A 173 -3.77 8.97 -2.00
C LEU A 173 -2.95 8.57 -0.78
N ASN A 174 -2.45 7.34 -0.76
CA ASN A 174 -1.53 6.86 0.26
C ASN A 174 -0.10 7.16 -0.19
N ILE A 175 0.57 8.11 0.45
CA ILE A 175 1.94 8.55 0.08
C ILE A 175 3.04 7.67 0.69
N GLY A 176 2.66 6.65 1.45
CA GLY A 176 3.57 5.73 2.12
C GLY A 176 4.36 6.39 3.25
N GLY A 177 5.33 5.64 3.79
CA GLY A 177 6.33 6.17 4.71
C GLY A 177 7.66 6.46 4.00
N GLY A 178 8.73 6.58 4.80
CA GLY A 178 10.11 6.63 4.31
C GLY A 178 10.87 7.88 4.70
N LEU A 179 10.19 8.90 5.26
CA LEU A 179 10.84 10.07 5.84
C LEU A 179 11.79 9.60 6.95
N GLY A 180 13.06 9.93 6.79
CA GLY A 180 14.12 9.51 7.70
C GLY A 180 14.19 10.35 8.97
N ILE A 181 14.99 9.87 9.90
CA ILE A 181 15.42 10.61 11.09
C ILE A 181 16.93 10.83 11.04
N VAL A 182 17.43 11.87 11.69
CA VAL A 182 18.87 12.10 11.78
C VAL A 182 19.47 11.16 12.82
N TYR A 183 20.29 10.20 12.37
CA TYR A 183 20.95 9.21 13.23
C TYR A 183 22.24 9.74 13.86
N SER A 184 22.97 10.59 13.14
CA SER A 184 24.16 11.29 13.62
C SER A 184 24.16 12.71 13.06
N LEU A 185 24.70 13.65 13.83
CA LEU A 185 24.95 15.04 13.42
C LEU A 185 26.39 15.24 12.89
N GLU A 186 27.19 14.17 12.87
CA GLU A 186 28.52 14.14 12.27
C GLU A 186 28.48 14.35 10.75
#